data_AF-A0A3D9UTF2-F1
#
_entry.id   AF-A0A3D9UTF2-F1
#
_cell.length_a   1.000
_cell.length_b   1.000
_cell.length_c   1.000
_cell.angle_alpha   90.00
_cell.angle_beta   90.00
_cell.angle_gamma   90.00
#
_symmetry.space_group_name_H-M   'P 1'
#
loop_
_entity.id
_entity.type
_entity.pdbx_description
1 polymer ?
#
loop_
_entity_poly.entity_id
_entity_poly.type
_entity_poly.pdbx_seq_one_letter_code
_entity_poly.pdbx_strand_id
1 'polypeptide(L)' 'MPTEWSDKDERQYEHVKESEEDQGRSEDRAEEIAAATVNKQRSKEGRIKESKDHE' A
#
# COMPACT_ATOMS: atom_id res chain seq x y z
N MET A 1 -4.68 8.52 8.38
CA MET A 1 -4.83 7.33 7.53
C MET A 1 -6.03 7.54 6.63
N PRO A 2 -5.92 7.38 5.30
CA PRO A 2 -7.09 7.40 4.42
C PRO A 2 -8.05 6.28 4.85
N THR A 3 -9.33 6.59 5.02
CA THR A 3 -10.39 5.66 5.45
C THR A 3 -10.73 4.55 4.44
N GLU A 4 -9.88 4.35 3.43
CA GLU A 4 -10.08 3.41 2.32
C GLU A 4 -9.21 2.15 2.41
N TRP A 5 -8.32 2.04 3.40
CA TRP A 5 -7.54 0.83 3.63
C TRP A 5 -8.33 -0.12 4.53
N SER A 6 -8.34 -1.40 4.16
CA SER A 6 -8.90 -2.47 5.00
C SER A 6 -7.87 -2.91 6.05
N ASP A 7 -8.30 -3.62 7.11
CA ASP A 7 -7.39 -4.23 8.09
C ASP A 7 -6.30 -5.10 7.44
N LYS A 8 -6.58 -5.69 6.27
CA LYS A 8 -5.59 -6.47 5.50
C LYS A 8 -4.55 -5.57 4.83
N ASP A 9 -4.98 -4.41 4.34
CA ASP A 9 -4.11 -3.43 3.69
C ASP A 9 -3.17 -2.79 4.73
N GLU A 10 -3.70 -2.46 5.91
CA GLU A 10 -2.91 -1.92 7.03
C GLU A 10 -1.83 -2.91 7.50
N ARG A 11 -2.19 -4.18 7.70
CA ARG A 11 -1.20 -5.22 8.07
C ARG A 11 -0.13 -5.44 7.02
N GLN A 12 -0.48 -5.36 5.73
CA GLN A 12 0.53 -5.45 4.67
C GLN A 12 1.42 -4.23 4.60
N TYR A 13 0.84 -3.05 4.80
CA TYR A 13 1.61 -1.82 4.89
C TYR A 13 2.67 -1.91 6.00
N GLU A 14 2.26 -2.27 7.22
CA GLU A 14 3.16 -2.42 8.36
C GLU A 14 4.24 -3.48 8.09
N HIS A 15 3.86 -4.64 7.54
CA HIS A 15 4.80 -5.71 7.24
C HIS A 15 5.86 -5.33 6.19
N VAL A 16 5.46 -4.62 5.13
CA VAL A 16 6.40 -4.16 4.11
C VAL A 16 7.27 -3.03 4.65
N LYS A 17 6.71 -2.12 5.44
CA LYS A 17 7.46 -1.04 6.09
C LYS A 17 8.58 -1.64 6.96
N GLU A 18 8.21 -2.53 7.90
CA GLU A 18 9.16 -3.19 8.80
C GLU A 18 10.24 -3.96 8.02
N SER A 19 9.84 -4.69 6.97
CA SER A 19 10.80 -5.43 6.15
C SER A 19 11.78 -4.52 5.38
N GLU A 20 11.37 -3.32 4.96
CA GLU A 20 12.26 -2.38 4.28
C GLU A 20 13.19 -1.67 5.28
N GLU A 21 12.69 -1.35 6.48
CA GLU A 21 13.49 -0.81 7.59
C GLU A 21 14.56 -1.82 8.04
N ASP A 22 14.21 -3.11 8.14
CA ASP A 22 15.15 -4.19 8.43
C ASP A 22 16.24 -4.35 7.36
N GLN A 23 15.94 -3.99 6.11
CA GLN A 23 16.93 -3.94 5.03
C GLN A 23 17.80 -2.67 5.06
N GLY A 24 17.63 -1.80 6.06
CA GLY A 24 18.40 -0.58 6.25
C GLY A 24 17.90 0.60 5.40
N ARG A 25 16.65 0.55 4.91
CA ARG A 25 16.02 1.72 4.27
C ARG A 25 15.63 2.73 5.35
N SER A 26 15.62 4.02 4.99
CA SER A 26 15.07 5.05 5.85
C SER A 26 13.56 4.87 6.01
N GLU A 27 13.02 5.26 7.17
CA GLU A 27 11.59 5.17 7.48
C GLU A 27 10.71 5.78 6.38
N ASP A 28 11.03 6.99 5.91
CA ASP A 28 10.30 7.66 4.82
C ASP A 28 10.26 6.81 3.54
N ARG A 29 11.38 6.13 3.24
CA ARG A 29 11.50 5.30 2.05
C ARG A 29 10.73 4.00 2.20
N ALA A 30 10.75 3.41 3.39
CA ALA A 30 9.99 2.21 3.72
C ALA A 30 8.47 2.48 3.64
N GLU A 31 8.00 3.60 4.18
CA GLU A 31 6.61 4.06 4.10
C GLU A 31 6.15 4.26 2.64
N GLU A 32 6.95 4.93 1.80
CA GLU A 32 6.64 5.11 0.38
C GLU A 32 6.47 3.75 -0.34
N ILE A 33 7.36 2.80 -0.07
CA ILE A 33 7.36 1.47 -0.69
C ILE A 33 6.19 0.62 -0.20
N ALA A 34 5.90 0.66 1.09
CA ALA A 34 4.75 -0.01 1.70
C ALA A 34 3.44 0.51 1.09
N ALA A 35 3.26 1.83 1.02
CA ALA A 35 2.09 2.45 0.42
C ALA A 35 1.96 2.10 -1.07
N ALA A 36 3.06 2.14 -1.83
CA ALA A 36 3.09 1.78 -3.24
C ALA A 36 2.71 0.29 -3.47
N THR A 37 3.15 -0.60 -2.58
CA THR A 37 2.86 -2.03 -2.65
C THR A 37 1.38 -2.33 -2.42
N VAL A 38 0.81 -1.74 -1.36
CA VAL A 38 -0.62 -1.85 -1.04
C VAL A 38 -1.47 -1.25 -2.15
N ASN A 39 -1.12 -0.06 -2.65
CA ASN A 39 -1.83 0.55 -3.79
C ASN A 39 -1.77 -0.36 -5.02
N LYS A 40 -0.61 -0.93 -5.37
CA LYS A 40 -0.50 -1.86 -6.50
C LYS A 40 -1.39 -3.11 -6.34
N GLN A 41 -1.51 -3.66 -5.14
CA GLN A 41 -2.41 -4.78 -4.89
C GLN A 41 -3.88 -4.38 -5.01
N ARG A 42 -4.28 -3.25 -4.41
CA ARG A 42 -5.63 -2.72 -4.56
C ARG A 42 -5.99 -2.48 -6.03
N SER A 43 -5.01 -2.05 -6.84
CA SER A 43 -5.19 -1.86 -8.29
C SER A 43 -5.46 -3.19 -8.99
N LYS A 44 -4.64 -4.21 -8.71
CA LYS A 44 -4.82 -5.58 -9.25
C LYS A 44 -6.14 -6.20 -8.83
N GLU A 45 -6.59 -5.94 -7.62
CA GLU A 45 -7.85 -6.44 -7.06
C GLU A 45 -9.07 -5.63 -7.55
N GLY A 46 -8.86 -4.59 -8.38
CA GLY A 46 -9.95 -3.73 -8.88
C GLY A 46 -10.62 -2.91 -7.78
N ARG A 47 -9.97 -2.76 -6.61
CA ARG A 47 -10.49 -2.01 -5.45
C ARG A 47 -10.01 -0.58 -5.39
N ILE A 48 -9.06 -0.18 -6.24
CA ILE A 48 -8.87 1.25 -6.49
C ILE A 48 -10.10 1.70 -7.26
N LYS A 49 -10.79 2.70 -6.72
CA LYS A 49 -11.77 3.48 -7.47
C LYS A 49 -11.02 4.26 -8.56
N GLU A 50 -10.48 3.57 -9.54
CA GLU A 50 -10.27 4.19 -10.83
C GLU A 50 -11.68 4.29 -11.39
N SER A 51 -12.20 5.52 -11.45
CA SER A 51 -13.43 5.87 -12.12
C SER A 51 -13.38 5.30 -13.53
N LYS A 52 -13.91 4.08 -13.71
CA LYS A 52 -14.16 3.51 -15.02
C LYS A 52 -15.41 4.20 -15.57
N ASP A 53 -15.20 5.40 -16.11
CA ASP A 53 -15.80 5.73 -17.40
C ASP A 53 -15.19 4.74 -18.40
N HIS A 54 -15.86 3.61 -18.58
CA HIS A 54 -15.73 2.81 -19.79
C HIS A 54 -17.15 2.69 -20.33
N GLU A 55 -17.57 3.74 -21.02
CA GLU A 55 -18.66 3.73 -22.01
C GLU A 55 -18.06 3.95 -23.40
#